data_AF-A0A2J6JEQ9-F1
#
_entry.id   AF-A0A2J6JEQ9-F1
#
_cell.length_a   1.000
_cell.length_b   1.000
_cell.length_c   1.000
_cell.angle_alpha   90.00
_cell.angle_beta   90.00
_cell.angle_gamma   90.00
#
_symmetry.space_group_name_H-M   'P 1'
#
loop_
_entity.id
_entity.type
_entity.pdbx_description
1 polymer ?
#
loop_
_entity_poly.entity_id
_entity_poly.type
_entity_poly.pdbx_seq_one_letter_code
_entity_poly.pdbx_strand_id
1 'polypeptide(L)'
;MDNSVNSVEKTPTFHTLPLCEARLGIFAKAPVAGKVKTRLTPPLTAQEAADLYETALHETVTRMVVAGFAVVLLVDGDDVYFARNFPDLPRLPQGEGDLGARMARTLEGLLRQAPKAALVGSDAPDLPVALVEDAFAALNNHTVVTAPAADGGYVLIAEREHAPTLFTEIPWSSAEVLPLTRSRAAQAHLAYAEVAGWEDLDDVAALRRLLQRSPNSQTACYIRQNLASRLLPLPISAVP
;
A
#
# COMPACT_ATOMS: atom_id res chain seq x y z
N MET A 1 25.77 41.33 13.70
CA MET A 1 24.91 41.51 12.51
C MET A 1 25.36 40.44 11.54
N ASP A 2 25.02 39.21 11.88
CA ASP A 2 23.80 38.50 11.42
C ASP A 2 23.85 38.20 9.93
N ASN A 3 23.93 36.89 9.64
CA ASN A 3 23.35 36.28 8.45
C ASN A 3 23.24 34.78 8.70
N SER A 4 22.28 34.41 9.54
CA SER A 4 21.73 33.04 9.57
C SER A 4 20.34 33.08 8.96
N VAL A 5 20.26 32.91 7.65
CA VAL A 5 18.99 32.73 6.93
C VAL A 5 19.12 31.56 5.98
N ASN A 6 18.10 30.67 6.04
CA ASN A 6 17.75 29.53 5.19
C ASN A 6 18.46 28.20 5.51
N SER A 7 17.78 27.07 5.73
CA SER A 7 16.43 26.66 5.30
C SER A 7 15.86 25.66 6.31
N VAL A 8 14.77 25.99 6.99
CA VAL A 8 13.92 24.95 7.58
C VAL A 8 13.19 24.31 6.40
N GLU A 9 13.62 23.13 5.96
CA GLU A 9 12.80 22.30 5.07
C GLU A 9 11.46 22.08 5.77
N LYS A 10 10.43 22.79 5.30
CA LYS A 10 9.08 22.62 5.84
C LYS A 10 8.68 21.19 5.56
N THR A 11 8.48 20.40 6.62
CA THR A 11 7.91 19.06 6.51
C THR A 11 6.66 19.16 5.63
N PRO A 12 6.54 18.35 4.58
CA PRO A 12 5.39 18.41 3.70
C PRO A 12 4.11 18.22 4.53
N THR A 13 3.07 18.96 4.18
CA THR A 13 1.75 18.80 4.80
C THR A 13 0.74 18.53 3.71
N PHE A 14 -0.43 17.97 4.04
CA PHE A 14 -1.49 17.78 3.05
C PHE A 14 -1.84 19.08 2.30
N HIS A 15 -1.72 20.24 2.95
CA HIS A 15 -2.01 21.55 2.36
C HIS A 15 -1.03 22.01 1.28
N THR A 16 0.13 21.36 1.14
CA THR A 16 1.13 21.71 0.12
C THR A 16 1.05 20.83 -1.12
N LEU A 17 0.11 19.88 -1.19
CA LEU A 17 -0.07 19.01 -2.35
C LEU A 17 -0.78 19.75 -3.51
N PRO A 18 -0.37 19.57 -4.78
CA PRO A 18 -0.98 20.24 -5.92
C PRO A 18 -2.34 19.63 -6.28
N LEU A 19 -3.40 20.44 -6.43
CA LEU A 19 -4.75 19.98 -6.77
C LEU A 19 -4.76 19.05 -8.00
N CYS A 20 -5.60 18.00 -7.95
CA CYS A 20 -5.78 17.03 -9.03
C CYS A 20 -7.16 16.35 -8.93
N GLU A 21 -7.54 15.55 -9.93
CA GLU A 21 -8.85 14.87 -9.97
C GLU A 21 -8.95 13.68 -9.00
N ALA A 22 -7.83 13.01 -8.72
CA ALA A 22 -7.78 11.86 -7.82
C ALA A 22 -6.37 11.72 -7.24
N ARG A 23 -6.26 11.31 -5.97
CA ARG A 23 -4.97 11.02 -5.31
C ARG A 23 -4.87 9.57 -4.87
N LEU A 24 -3.68 9.00 -5.07
CA LEU A 24 -3.35 7.66 -4.59
C LEU A 24 -2.29 7.77 -3.48
N GLY A 25 -2.68 7.41 -2.27
CA GLY A 25 -1.77 7.22 -1.15
C GLY A 25 -1.20 5.80 -1.14
N ILE A 26 0.12 5.66 -1.00
CA ILE A 26 0.77 4.37 -0.81
C ILE A 26 1.35 4.32 0.61
N PHE A 27 0.82 3.43 1.45
CA PHE A 27 1.37 3.18 2.78
C PHE A 27 2.66 2.36 2.67
N ALA A 28 3.74 2.89 3.23
CA ALA A 28 5.05 2.26 3.16
C ALA A 28 5.84 2.40 4.47
N LYS A 29 6.72 1.43 4.70
CA LYS A 29 7.71 1.39 5.79
C LYS A 29 9.11 1.46 5.19
N ALA A 30 10.09 1.96 5.93
CA ALA A 30 11.47 1.83 5.50
C ALA A 30 11.86 0.33 5.49
N PRO A 31 12.55 -0.18 4.45
CA PRO A 31 12.95 -1.59 4.32
C PRO A 31 14.12 -1.91 5.29
N VAL A 32 13.80 -2.04 6.57
CA VAL A 32 14.77 -2.33 7.62
C VAL A 32 14.66 -3.80 8.00
N ALA A 33 15.79 -4.53 7.94
CA ALA A 33 15.87 -5.93 8.35
C ALA A 33 15.29 -6.14 9.76
N GLY A 34 14.39 -7.12 9.88
CA GLY A 34 13.70 -7.45 11.12
C GLY A 34 12.50 -6.55 11.47
N LYS A 35 12.20 -5.52 10.66
CA LYS A 35 11.02 -4.65 10.83
C LYS A 35 9.93 -4.85 9.77
N VAL A 36 10.29 -5.38 8.61
CA VAL A 36 9.38 -5.67 7.49
C VAL A 36 9.37 -7.16 7.17
N LYS A 37 8.22 -7.67 6.71
CA LYS A 37 8.03 -9.06 6.28
C LYS A 37 8.58 -10.12 7.27
N THR A 38 8.40 -9.87 8.57
CA THR A 38 8.87 -10.78 9.63
C THR A 38 8.20 -12.16 9.55
N ARG A 39 6.97 -12.26 9.02
CA ARG A 39 6.29 -13.54 8.73
C ARG A 39 7.01 -14.42 7.70
N LEU A 40 7.89 -13.84 6.87
CA LEU A 40 8.72 -14.59 5.92
C LEU A 40 10.04 -15.09 6.54
N THR A 41 10.30 -14.78 7.81
CA THR A 41 11.52 -15.12 8.54
C THR A 41 11.18 -16.09 9.68
N PRO A 42 11.42 -17.42 9.56
CA PRO A 42 11.95 -18.19 8.43
C PRO A 42 10.90 -18.43 7.29
N PRO A 43 11.31 -18.87 6.08
CA PRO A 43 12.63 -19.40 5.69
C PRO A 43 13.65 -18.35 5.24
N LEU A 44 13.24 -17.09 5.04
CA LEU A 44 14.17 -16.03 4.69
C LEU A 44 14.96 -15.59 5.92
N THR A 45 16.13 -15.02 5.70
CA THR A 45 16.80 -14.17 6.67
C THR A 45 16.10 -12.81 6.76
N ALA A 46 16.31 -12.10 7.87
CA ALA A 46 15.77 -10.76 8.04
C ALA A 46 16.21 -9.77 6.94
N GLN A 47 17.42 -9.96 6.37
CA GLN A 47 17.92 -9.14 5.26
C GLN A 47 17.24 -9.52 3.94
N GLU A 48 17.14 -10.81 3.60
CA GLU A 48 16.44 -11.27 2.39
C GLU A 48 14.96 -10.83 2.39
N ALA A 49 14.30 -10.82 3.55
CA ALA A 49 12.93 -10.33 3.69
C ALA A 49 12.82 -8.80 3.49
N ALA A 50 13.82 -8.03 3.93
CA ALA A 50 13.87 -6.59 3.71
C ALA A 50 14.14 -6.24 2.24
N ASP A 51 15.09 -6.92 1.59
CA ASP A 51 15.43 -6.69 0.18
C ASP A 51 14.25 -7.07 -0.75
N LEU A 52 13.51 -8.14 -0.40
CA LEU A 52 12.27 -8.52 -1.08
C LEU A 52 11.20 -7.43 -0.96
N TYR A 53 11.00 -6.92 0.26
CA TYR A 53 10.05 -5.83 0.51
C TYR A 53 10.47 -4.53 -0.22
N GLU A 54 11.75 -4.19 -0.21
CA GLU A 54 12.29 -3.04 -0.96
C GLU A 54 12.00 -3.16 -2.46
N THR A 55 12.23 -4.34 -3.04
CA THR A 55 11.91 -4.61 -4.45
C THR A 55 10.40 -4.43 -4.72
N ALA A 56 9.54 -4.97 -3.86
CA ALA A 56 8.09 -4.86 -4.01
C ALA A 56 7.60 -3.40 -3.85
N LEU A 57 8.16 -2.66 -2.91
CA LEU A 57 7.89 -1.24 -2.70
C LEU A 57 8.24 -0.43 -3.95
N HIS A 58 9.46 -0.60 -4.48
CA HIS A 58 9.90 0.10 -5.69
C HIS A 58 9.01 -0.23 -6.90
N GLU A 59 8.67 -1.50 -7.10
CA GLU A 59 7.79 -1.92 -8.19
C GLU A 59 6.38 -1.32 -8.04
N THR A 60 5.79 -1.37 -6.85
CA THR A 60 4.47 -0.77 -6.57
C THR A 60 4.47 0.71 -6.92
N VAL A 61 5.41 1.48 -6.36
CA VAL A 61 5.48 2.93 -6.55
C VAL A 61 5.71 3.26 -8.03
N THR A 62 6.65 2.59 -8.68
CA THR A 62 6.99 2.84 -10.10
C THR A 62 5.79 2.58 -11.01
N ARG A 63 5.09 1.45 -10.82
CA ARG A 63 3.92 1.11 -11.64
C ARG A 63 2.81 2.14 -11.51
N MET A 64 2.54 2.61 -10.30
CA MET A 64 1.49 3.61 -10.07
C MET A 64 1.86 4.99 -10.62
N VAL A 65 3.13 5.40 -10.51
CA VAL A 65 3.61 6.67 -11.10
C VAL A 65 3.59 6.61 -12.63
N VAL A 66 4.07 5.51 -13.23
CA VAL A 66 4.09 5.34 -14.69
C VAL A 66 2.67 5.27 -15.27
N ALA A 67 1.71 4.73 -14.52
CA ALA A 67 0.28 4.76 -14.87
C ALA A 67 -0.34 6.17 -14.82
N GLY A 68 0.37 7.17 -14.30
CA GLY A 68 -0.09 8.56 -14.26
C GLY A 68 -0.91 8.93 -13.03
N PHE A 69 -0.94 8.09 -11.98
CA PHE A 69 -1.60 8.46 -10.72
C PHE A 69 -0.83 9.57 -10.00
N ALA A 70 -1.57 10.50 -9.38
CA ALA A 70 -1.00 11.47 -8.46
C ALA A 70 -0.67 10.78 -7.11
N VAL A 71 0.52 10.19 -7.05
CA VAL A 71 1.00 9.39 -5.92
C VAL A 71 1.50 10.27 -4.77
N VAL A 72 1.15 9.88 -3.54
CA VAL A 72 1.75 10.37 -2.29
C VAL A 72 2.23 9.17 -1.50
N LEU A 73 3.46 9.21 -0.97
CA LEU A 73 3.97 8.18 -0.07
C LEU A 73 3.62 8.51 1.38
N LEU A 74 3.00 7.56 2.07
CA LEU A 74 2.64 7.67 3.48
C LEU A 74 3.60 6.83 4.30
N VAL A 75 4.59 7.50 4.89
CA VAL A 75 5.76 6.86 5.48
C VAL A 75 5.55 6.56 6.96
N ASP A 76 5.87 5.34 7.36
CA ASP A 76 5.94 4.91 8.76
C ASP A 76 7.41 4.92 9.22
N GLY A 77 7.72 5.82 10.16
CA GLY A 77 9.07 6.07 10.66
C GLY A 77 9.78 7.23 9.96
N ASP A 78 11.11 7.15 9.91
CA ASP A 78 11.98 8.20 9.36
C ASP A 78 11.91 8.25 7.82
N ASP A 79 11.86 9.47 7.27
CA ASP A 79 11.75 9.75 5.83
C ASP A 79 13.09 9.59 5.08
N VAL A 80 14.22 9.43 5.76
CA VAL A 80 15.56 9.38 5.12
C VAL A 80 15.63 8.39 3.95
N TYR A 81 15.08 7.18 4.12
CA TYR A 81 15.07 6.18 3.05
C TYR A 81 14.25 6.65 1.84
N PHE A 82 13.07 7.23 2.08
CA PHE A 82 12.15 7.62 1.02
C PHE A 82 12.60 8.91 0.33
N ALA A 83 13.17 9.87 1.06
CA ALA A 83 13.76 11.08 0.48
C ALA A 83 14.92 10.74 -0.47
N ARG A 84 15.72 9.72 -0.16
CA ARG A 84 16.80 9.25 -1.02
C ARG A 84 16.31 8.51 -2.27
N ASN A 85 15.32 7.64 -2.12
CA ASN A 85 14.90 6.71 -3.17
C ASN A 85 13.71 7.20 -4.02
N PHE A 86 12.91 8.13 -3.49
CA PHE A 86 11.75 8.74 -4.15
C PHE A 86 11.75 10.27 -3.96
N PRO A 87 12.83 10.97 -4.38
CA PRO A 87 13.00 12.39 -4.09
C PRO A 87 11.89 13.26 -4.68
N ASP A 88 11.36 12.86 -5.84
CA ASP A 88 10.38 13.62 -6.62
C ASP A 88 8.92 13.40 -6.18
N LEU A 89 8.67 12.44 -5.30
CA LEU A 89 7.31 12.17 -4.81
C LEU A 89 7.02 12.95 -3.53
N PRO A 90 5.78 13.47 -3.36
CA PRO A 90 5.34 13.96 -2.07
C PRO A 90 5.37 12.83 -1.03
N ARG A 91 5.91 13.12 0.16
CA ARG A 91 6.02 12.19 1.28
C ARG A 91 5.40 12.79 2.52
N LEU A 92 4.55 12.05 3.21
CA LEU A 92 3.87 12.49 4.43
C LEU A 92 3.98 11.40 5.49
N PRO A 93 4.18 11.74 6.77
CA PRO A 93 4.14 10.75 7.83
C PRO A 93 2.72 10.19 7.99
N GLN A 94 2.60 8.89 8.26
CA GLN A 94 1.31 8.26 8.61
C GLN A 94 0.73 8.83 9.91
N GLY A 95 1.61 9.32 10.80
CA GLY A 95 1.28 9.84 12.11
C GLY A 95 1.04 8.75 13.16
N GLU A 96 0.77 9.19 14.39
CA GLU A 96 0.51 8.31 15.53
C GLU A 96 -0.87 7.66 15.48
N GLY A 97 -1.01 6.54 16.20
CA GLY A 97 -2.24 5.76 16.32
C GLY A 97 -2.17 4.41 15.62
N ASP A 98 -3.28 3.67 15.69
CA ASP A 98 -3.44 2.41 14.99
C ASP A 98 -3.60 2.61 13.46
N LEU A 99 -3.69 1.52 12.71
CA LEU A 99 -3.82 1.57 11.25
C LEU A 99 -5.06 2.36 10.81
N GLY A 100 -6.17 2.23 11.53
CA GLY A 100 -7.42 2.92 11.24
C GLY A 100 -7.30 4.43 11.39
N ALA A 101 -6.71 4.89 12.49
CA ALA A 101 -6.46 6.31 12.74
C ALA A 101 -5.53 6.92 11.67
N ARG A 102 -4.51 6.17 11.23
CA ARG A 102 -3.60 6.59 10.16
C ARG A 102 -4.32 6.68 8.81
N MET A 103 -5.12 5.68 8.45
CA MET A 103 -5.89 5.70 7.20
C MET A 103 -6.93 6.80 7.18
N ALA A 104 -7.68 6.99 8.26
CA ALA A 104 -8.70 8.03 8.36
C ALA A 104 -8.08 9.43 8.17
N ARG A 105 -7.02 9.74 8.93
CA ARG A 105 -6.28 11.01 8.80
C ARG A 105 -5.75 11.23 7.39
N THR A 106 -5.24 10.18 6.77
CA THR A 106 -4.68 10.27 5.42
C THR A 106 -5.77 10.57 4.39
N LEU A 107 -6.87 9.81 4.39
CA LEU A 107 -7.98 10.02 3.47
C LEU A 107 -8.57 11.41 3.63
N GLU A 108 -8.79 11.87 4.87
CA GLU A 108 -9.24 13.23 5.14
C GLU A 108 -8.29 14.27 4.51
N GLY A 109 -6.99 14.12 4.72
CA GLY A 109 -5.97 15.02 4.18
C GLY A 109 -5.90 15.03 2.65
N LEU A 110 -5.96 13.86 2.01
CA LEU A 110 -5.94 13.73 0.56
C LEU A 110 -7.22 14.29 -0.08
N LEU A 111 -8.39 14.08 0.53
CA LEU A 111 -9.69 14.56 0.05
C LEU A 111 -9.84 16.08 0.14
N ARG A 112 -9.09 16.76 1.02
CA ARG A 112 -9.02 18.23 1.02
C ARG A 112 -8.41 18.82 -0.25
N GLN A 113 -7.71 17.99 -1.04
CA GLN A 113 -6.97 18.45 -2.19
C GLN A 113 -7.43 17.81 -3.51
N ALA A 114 -8.19 16.71 -3.46
CA ALA A 114 -8.79 16.03 -4.60
C ALA A 114 -10.19 15.54 -4.25
N PRO A 115 -11.13 15.51 -5.21
CA PRO A 115 -12.48 15.01 -4.95
C PRO A 115 -12.55 13.50 -4.73
N LYS A 116 -11.47 12.77 -5.01
CA LYS A 116 -11.34 11.32 -4.81
C LYS A 116 -9.97 10.99 -4.25
N ALA A 117 -9.91 10.05 -3.31
CA ALA A 117 -8.67 9.54 -2.75
C ALA A 117 -8.75 8.02 -2.59
N ALA A 118 -7.63 7.34 -2.83
CA ALA A 118 -7.48 5.92 -2.55
C ALA A 118 -6.22 5.67 -1.73
N LEU A 119 -6.24 4.64 -0.88
CA LEU A 119 -5.08 4.12 -0.17
C LEU A 119 -4.82 2.69 -0.61
N VAL A 120 -3.55 2.37 -0.84
CA VAL A 120 -3.04 1.01 -1.05
C VAL A 120 -1.83 0.74 -0.16
N GLY A 121 -1.58 -0.53 0.13
CA GLY A 121 -0.31 -0.97 0.71
C GLY A 121 0.81 -1.06 -0.32
N SER A 122 2.05 -1.15 0.15
CA SER A 122 3.25 -1.41 -0.67
C SER A 122 3.56 -2.91 -0.87
N ASP A 123 2.68 -3.77 -0.38
CA ASP A 123 2.88 -5.22 -0.28
C ASP A 123 2.25 -6.02 -1.43
N ALA A 124 1.67 -5.35 -2.42
CA ALA A 124 1.08 -5.95 -3.62
C ALA A 124 1.73 -5.37 -4.89
N PRO A 125 2.99 -5.74 -5.19
CA PRO A 125 3.77 -5.14 -6.28
C PRO A 125 3.18 -5.37 -7.66
N ASP A 126 2.30 -6.36 -7.81
CA ASP A 126 1.61 -6.67 -9.05
C ASP A 126 0.11 -6.28 -9.04
N LEU A 127 -0.33 -5.46 -8.07
CA LEU A 127 -1.69 -4.89 -8.04
C LEU A 127 -2.02 -4.30 -9.43
N PRO A 128 -3.08 -4.74 -10.13
CA PRO A 128 -3.37 -4.26 -11.47
C PRO A 128 -3.67 -2.77 -11.46
N VAL A 129 -3.07 -2.02 -12.38
CA VAL A 129 -3.37 -0.60 -12.57
C VAL A 129 -4.87 -0.41 -12.84
N ALA A 130 -5.46 -1.27 -13.68
CA ALA A 130 -6.88 -1.29 -13.98
C ALA A 130 -7.77 -1.43 -12.74
N LEU A 131 -7.34 -2.16 -11.70
CA LEU A 131 -8.11 -2.31 -10.47
C LEU A 131 -8.17 -0.98 -9.69
N VAL A 132 -7.08 -0.20 -9.69
CA VAL A 132 -7.05 1.14 -9.09
C VAL A 132 -7.89 2.12 -9.92
N GLU A 133 -7.84 2.03 -11.25
CA GLU A 133 -8.69 2.82 -12.16
C GLU A 133 -10.18 2.51 -11.93
N ASP A 134 -10.55 1.22 -11.85
CA ASP A 134 -11.90 0.76 -11.55
C ASP A 134 -12.40 1.30 -10.22
N ALA A 135 -11.54 1.33 -9.19
CA ALA A 135 -11.90 1.89 -7.89
C ALA A 135 -12.22 3.39 -7.98
N PHE A 136 -11.39 4.18 -8.67
CA PHE A 136 -11.66 5.60 -8.90
C PHE A 136 -12.89 5.85 -9.80
N ALA A 137 -13.14 4.99 -10.78
CA ALA A 137 -14.32 5.05 -11.63
C ALA A 137 -15.59 4.73 -10.84
N ALA A 138 -15.57 3.71 -9.98
CA ALA A 138 -16.68 3.32 -9.14
C ALA A 138 -17.11 4.43 -8.16
N LEU A 139 -16.16 5.27 -7.71
CA LEU A 139 -16.46 6.48 -6.92
C LEU A 139 -17.32 7.52 -7.67
N ASN A 140 -17.56 7.40 -8.97
CA ASN A 140 -18.56 8.26 -9.64
C ASN A 140 -19.99 8.01 -9.10
N ASN A 141 -20.27 6.78 -8.68
CA ASN A 141 -21.60 6.34 -8.24
C ASN A 141 -21.64 5.87 -6.78
N HIS A 142 -20.49 5.78 -6.12
CA HIS A 142 -20.35 5.28 -4.76
C HIS A 142 -19.56 6.26 -3.90
N THR A 143 -19.83 6.28 -2.60
CA THR A 143 -19.09 7.07 -1.62
C THR A 143 -17.77 6.41 -1.25
N VAL A 144 -17.80 5.08 -1.10
CA VAL A 144 -16.66 4.26 -0.66
C VAL A 144 -16.54 3.02 -1.53
N VAL A 145 -15.30 2.68 -1.89
CA VAL A 145 -14.99 1.49 -2.68
C VAL A 145 -13.83 0.75 -2.03
N THR A 146 -13.90 -0.59 -1.95
CA THR A 146 -12.76 -1.42 -1.53
C THR A 146 -12.41 -2.47 -2.56
N ALA A 147 -11.15 -2.86 -2.61
CA ALA A 147 -10.71 -4.09 -3.27
C ALA A 147 -10.42 -5.16 -2.21
N PRO A 148 -11.27 -6.19 -2.07
CA PRO A 148 -11.11 -7.23 -1.05
C PRO A 148 -9.75 -7.92 -1.10
N ALA A 149 -9.21 -8.26 0.07
CA ALA A 149 -8.06 -9.14 0.23
C ALA A 149 -8.53 -10.55 0.64
N ALA A 150 -7.74 -11.58 0.33
CA ALA A 150 -8.09 -12.97 0.62
C ALA A 150 -8.10 -13.31 2.13
N ASP A 151 -7.42 -12.50 2.94
CA ASP A 151 -7.31 -12.66 4.40
C ASP A 151 -8.49 -12.06 5.18
N GLY A 152 -9.44 -11.45 4.47
CA GLY A 152 -10.62 -10.77 5.03
C GLY A 152 -10.42 -9.27 5.28
N GLY A 153 -9.29 -8.69 4.87
CA GLY A 153 -9.08 -7.25 4.76
C GLY A 153 -9.40 -6.70 3.37
N TYR A 154 -8.69 -5.64 2.99
CA TYR A 154 -8.71 -5.06 1.66
C TYR A 154 -7.32 -4.53 1.28
N VAL A 155 -6.93 -4.71 0.01
CA VAL A 155 -5.67 -4.16 -0.52
C VAL A 155 -5.80 -2.68 -0.91
N LEU A 156 -7.04 -2.22 -1.10
CA LEU A 156 -7.37 -0.87 -1.50
C LEU A 156 -8.66 -0.43 -0.79
N ILE A 157 -8.65 0.80 -0.30
CA ILE A 157 -9.86 1.54 0.07
C ILE A 157 -9.83 2.92 -0.59
N ALA A 158 -10.96 3.33 -1.18
CA ALA A 158 -11.12 4.62 -1.82
C ALA A 158 -12.37 5.32 -1.34
N GLU A 159 -12.29 6.64 -1.22
CA GLU A 159 -13.36 7.52 -0.77
C GLU A 159 -13.47 8.71 -1.73
N ARG A 160 -14.69 9.21 -1.91
CA ARG A 160 -14.95 10.56 -2.48
C ARG A 160 -15.45 11.56 -1.43
N GLU A 161 -15.88 11.03 -0.29
CA GLU A 161 -16.32 11.79 0.88
C GLU A 161 -15.80 11.03 2.09
N HIS A 162 -15.20 11.76 3.03
CA HIS A 162 -14.48 11.13 4.12
C HIS A 162 -15.43 10.45 5.11
N ALA A 163 -15.25 9.14 5.32
CA ALA A 163 -16.10 8.34 6.20
C ALA A 163 -15.31 7.76 7.40
N PRO A 164 -14.96 8.59 8.41
CA PRO A 164 -14.07 8.18 9.50
C PRO A 164 -14.61 7.00 10.34
N THR A 165 -15.93 6.82 10.38
CA THR A 165 -16.60 5.72 11.09
C THR A 165 -16.20 4.34 10.58
N LEU A 166 -15.74 4.21 9.33
CA LEU A 166 -15.28 2.94 8.78
C LEU A 166 -14.03 2.40 9.47
N PHE A 167 -13.25 3.29 10.11
CA PHE A 167 -11.94 2.98 10.68
C PHE A 167 -11.94 2.86 12.21
N THR A 168 -13.04 3.23 12.87
CA THR A 168 -13.17 3.23 14.34
C THR A 168 -13.31 1.81 14.88
N GLU A 169 -12.50 1.36 15.85
CA GLU A 169 -12.64 0.03 16.48
C GLU A 169 -12.67 -1.15 15.48
N ILE A 170 -11.86 -1.09 14.41
CA ILE A 170 -11.62 -2.27 13.56
C ILE A 170 -10.55 -3.15 14.22
N PRO A 171 -10.75 -4.47 14.37
CA PRO A 171 -9.70 -5.40 14.73
C PRO A 171 -8.76 -5.62 13.53
N TRP A 172 -7.82 -4.70 13.32
CA TRP A 172 -6.87 -4.77 12.21
C TRP A 172 -6.04 -6.06 12.24
N SER A 173 -5.64 -6.55 11.06
CA SER A 173 -4.97 -7.86 10.88
C SER A 173 -5.84 -9.08 11.25
N SER A 174 -7.15 -8.99 10.99
CA SER A 174 -8.09 -10.09 11.18
C SER A 174 -9.02 -10.26 9.98
N ALA A 175 -9.64 -11.44 9.86
CA ALA A 175 -10.62 -11.71 8.82
C ALA A 175 -11.95 -10.96 8.99
N GLU A 176 -12.12 -10.23 10.09
CA GLU A 176 -13.33 -9.47 10.39
C GLU A 176 -13.29 -8.05 9.83
N VAL A 177 -12.15 -7.58 9.31
CA VAL A 177 -11.95 -6.21 8.81
C VAL A 177 -12.99 -5.83 7.75
N LEU A 178 -13.03 -6.56 6.63
CA LEU A 178 -13.95 -6.27 5.53
C LEU A 178 -15.42 -6.48 5.90
N PRO A 179 -15.82 -7.58 6.59
CA PRO A 179 -17.18 -7.72 7.12
C PRO A 179 -17.63 -6.54 8.00
N LEU A 180 -16.77 -6.05 8.88
CA LEU A 180 -17.08 -4.91 9.74
C LEU A 180 -17.14 -3.60 8.95
N THR A 181 -16.24 -3.39 7.98
CA THR A 181 -16.32 -2.23 7.08
C THR A 181 -17.63 -2.21 6.31
N ARG A 182 -18.08 -3.33 5.74
CA ARG A 182 -19.39 -3.46 5.06
C ARG A 182 -20.55 -3.11 6.00
N SER A 183 -20.53 -3.68 7.21
CA SER A 183 -21.56 -3.45 8.22
C SER A 183 -21.66 -1.97 8.60
N ARG A 184 -20.51 -1.31 8.80
CA ARG A 184 -20.45 0.12 9.14
C ARG A 184 -20.86 1.02 8.00
N ALA A 185 -20.47 0.68 6.77
CA ALA A 185 -20.92 1.42 5.60
C ALA A 185 -22.45 1.36 5.47
N ALA A 186 -23.06 0.20 5.70
CA ALA A 186 -24.50 0.04 5.71
C ALA A 186 -25.18 0.84 6.85
N GLN A 187 -24.63 0.80 8.07
CA GLN A 187 -25.14 1.57 9.22
C GLN A 187 -25.04 3.08 9.01
N ALA A 188 -24.01 3.54 8.31
CA ALA A 188 -23.80 4.94 7.96
C ALA A 188 -24.52 5.36 6.65
N HIS A 189 -25.30 4.46 6.04
CA HIS A 189 -26.01 4.70 4.78
C HIS A 189 -25.10 5.17 3.63
N LEU A 190 -23.85 4.71 3.61
CA LEU A 190 -22.89 5.03 2.55
C LEU A 190 -23.19 4.21 1.30
N ALA A 191 -23.07 4.83 0.13
CA ALA A 191 -23.05 4.08 -1.12
C ALA A 191 -21.72 3.32 -1.22
N TYR A 192 -21.72 2.04 -0.86
CA TYR A 192 -20.53 1.21 -0.79
C TYR A 192 -20.49 0.20 -1.94
N ALA A 193 -19.32 0.01 -2.54
CA ALA A 193 -19.08 -1.00 -3.56
C ALA A 193 -17.75 -1.72 -3.37
N GLU A 194 -17.64 -2.87 -4.01
CA GLU A 194 -16.39 -3.62 -4.12
C GLU A 194 -16.02 -3.78 -5.58
N VAL A 195 -14.75 -3.53 -5.90
CA VAL A 195 -14.15 -3.94 -7.18
C VAL A 195 -13.56 -5.34 -7.04
N ALA A 196 -12.93 -5.84 -8.10
CA ALA A 196 -12.21 -7.11 -8.05
C ALA A 196 -11.22 -7.12 -6.86
N GLY A 197 -11.14 -8.25 -6.16
CA GLY A 197 -10.17 -8.43 -5.09
C GLY A 197 -8.75 -8.66 -5.60
N TRP A 198 -7.77 -8.47 -4.73
CA TRP A 198 -6.37 -8.81 -4.99
C TRP A 198 -5.70 -9.40 -3.75
N GLU A 199 -4.42 -9.75 -3.88
CA GLU A 199 -3.65 -10.38 -2.82
C GLU A 199 -2.30 -9.68 -2.62
N ASP A 200 -1.96 -9.48 -1.36
CA ASP A 200 -0.66 -9.00 -0.89
C ASP A 200 0.33 -10.13 -0.59
N LEU A 201 1.60 -9.77 -0.40
CA LEU A 201 2.70 -10.71 -0.23
C LEU A 201 3.04 -10.95 1.23
N ASP A 202 2.17 -11.64 1.96
CA ASP A 202 2.32 -11.78 3.43
C ASP A 202 2.97 -13.07 3.92
N ASP A 203 2.91 -14.12 3.11
CA ASP A 203 3.50 -15.42 3.42
C ASP A 203 4.16 -16.07 2.20
N VAL A 204 4.83 -17.21 2.43
CA VAL A 204 5.50 -17.97 1.37
C VAL A 204 4.52 -18.46 0.31
N ALA A 205 3.26 -18.73 0.67
CA ALA A 205 2.26 -19.19 -0.28
C ALA A 205 1.86 -18.06 -1.26
N ALA A 206 1.72 -16.83 -0.78
CA ALA A 206 1.49 -15.64 -1.59
C ALA A 206 2.66 -15.37 -2.55
N LEU A 207 3.90 -15.54 -2.10
CA LEU A 207 5.07 -15.43 -3.00
C LEU A 207 5.02 -16.46 -4.14
N ARG A 208 4.59 -17.70 -3.87
CA ARG A 208 4.42 -18.72 -4.92
C ARG A 208 3.30 -18.37 -5.89
N ARG A 209 2.19 -17.83 -5.39
CA ARG A 209 1.08 -17.35 -6.23
C ARG A 209 1.52 -16.16 -7.10
N LEU A 210 2.32 -15.24 -6.58
CA LEU A 210 2.94 -14.17 -7.36
C LEU A 210 3.76 -14.71 -8.55
N LEU A 211 4.63 -15.70 -8.28
CA LEU A 211 5.47 -16.30 -9.31
C LEU A 211 4.68 -16.96 -10.46
N GLN A 212 3.43 -17.37 -10.18
CA GLN A 212 2.51 -17.95 -11.16
C GLN A 212 1.67 -16.88 -11.87
N ARG A 213 1.08 -15.93 -11.13
CA ARG A 213 0.14 -14.93 -11.69
C ARG A 213 0.83 -13.79 -12.42
N SER A 214 2.02 -13.39 -11.96
CA SER A 214 2.78 -12.26 -12.50
C SER A 214 4.24 -12.65 -12.70
N PRO A 215 4.53 -13.65 -13.55
CA PRO A 215 5.86 -14.23 -13.64
C PRO A 215 6.93 -13.24 -14.12
N ASN A 216 6.55 -12.17 -14.80
CA ASN A 216 7.48 -11.17 -15.34
C ASN A 216 7.58 -9.92 -14.48
N SER A 217 6.94 -9.88 -13.30
CA SER A 217 7.08 -8.75 -12.38
C SER A 217 8.52 -8.65 -11.87
N GLN A 218 8.97 -7.46 -11.53
CA GLN A 218 10.31 -7.23 -10.99
C GLN A 218 10.52 -8.04 -9.71
N THR A 219 9.53 -8.06 -8.83
CA THR A 219 9.54 -8.86 -7.59
C THR A 219 9.61 -10.36 -7.89
N ALA A 220 8.86 -10.87 -8.88
CA ALA A 220 8.93 -12.27 -9.27
C ALA A 220 10.31 -12.64 -9.84
N CYS A 221 10.89 -11.77 -10.68
CA CYS A 221 12.26 -11.94 -11.20
C CYS A 221 13.29 -11.96 -10.06
N TYR A 222 13.19 -11.03 -9.11
CA TYR A 222 14.06 -10.97 -7.93
C TYR A 222 13.98 -12.27 -7.11
N ILE A 223 12.76 -12.76 -6.83
CA ILE A 223 12.57 -14.01 -6.09
C ILE A 223 13.25 -15.19 -6.80
N ARG A 224 13.09 -15.34 -8.12
CA ARG A 224 13.71 -16.45 -8.85
C ARG A 224 15.24 -16.36 -8.87
N GLN A 225 15.79 -15.17 -8.94
CA GLN A 225 17.24 -14.96 -9.02
C GLN A 225 17.92 -15.14 -7.66
N ASN A 226 17.31 -14.63 -6.59
CA ASN A 226 17.98 -14.48 -5.30
C ASN A 226 17.44 -15.41 -4.21
N LEU A 227 16.17 -15.82 -4.31
CA LEU A 227 15.47 -16.52 -3.22
C LEU A 227 14.95 -17.92 -3.61
N ALA A 228 15.24 -18.40 -4.82
CA ALA A 228 14.75 -19.69 -5.32
C ALA A 228 15.10 -20.86 -4.39
N SER A 229 16.34 -20.92 -3.89
CA SER A 229 16.81 -21.97 -2.98
C SER A 229 16.12 -21.98 -1.61
N ARG A 230 15.48 -20.87 -1.22
CA ARG A 230 14.75 -20.73 0.05
C ARG A 230 13.25 -20.99 -0.09
N LEU A 231 12.66 -20.57 -1.21
CA LEU A 231 11.20 -20.47 -1.38
C LEU A 231 10.60 -21.50 -2.33
N LEU A 232 11.38 -21.96 -3.32
CA LEU A 232 10.95 -22.95 -4.28
C LEU A 232 11.40 -24.34 -3.80
N PRO A 233 10.52 -25.35 -3.79
CA PRO A 233 10.98 -26.71 -3.61
C PRO A 233 12.03 -27.00 -4.69
N LEU A 234 13.14 -27.65 -4.31
CA LEU A 234 14.09 -28.19 -5.28
C LEU A 234 13.30 -29.00 -6.32
N PRO A 235 13.63 -28.92 -7.62
CA PRO A 235 13.00 -29.80 -8.59
C PRO A 235 13.15 -31.23 -8.07
N ILE A 236 12.02 -31.92 -7.90
CA ILE A 236 12.02 -33.35 -7.59
C ILE A 236 12.80 -33.96 -8.74
N SER A 237 14.02 -34.45 -8.46
CA SER A 237 14.82 -35.18 -9.43
C SER A 237 13.89 -36.24 -10.01
N ALA A 238 13.62 -36.18 -11.31
CA ALA A 238 12.96 -37.27 -12.01
C ALA A 238 13.77 -38.52 -11.65
N VAL A 239 13.17 -39.41 -10.87
CA VAL A 239 13.74 -40.71 -10.59
C VAL A 239 13.79 -41.42 -11.95
N PRO A 240 14.97 -41.92 -12.37
CA PRO A 240 15.15 -42.50 -13.70
C PRO A 240 14.24 -43.70 -13.95
#